data_AF-A0A8K0A3M1-F1
#
_entry.id   AF-A0A8K0A3M1-F1
#
_cell.length_a   1.000
_cell.length_b   1.000
_cell.length_c   1.000
_cell.angle_alpha   90.00
_cell.angle_beta   90.00
_cell.angle_gamma   90.00
#
_symmetry.space_group_name_H-M   'P 1'
#
loop_
_entity.id
_entity.type
_entity.pdbx_description
1 polymer ?
#
loop_
_entity_poly.entity_id
_entity_poly.type
_entity_poly.pdbx_seq_one_letter_code
_entity_poly.pdbx_strand_id
1 'polypeptide(L)'
;MENINGCLSMSRSTCKPPSGRGYDVIEIDNLRLRTEIGFSQHEIGKKQEVVISMRLGCDVSKAGRSDDVSDSVNYRDVAKDVINYVESASFILVEKLATDVARICIAVHKVPWVQVRAHKPQALRFSDSVGVLIERTPEDFDDSVVHLSLGSNIEPRRNLRDALALLKENVLVLTVSSPFLTSPQLQTDQPDFINMAVRILTEMAPAQLKTVLCGIEKSLVRVRDPNNKNGPRTIDLDISLWGSEVLEYSVVDKKAGSNHSLLNGHNKKKVPDPDILRFTHVVVPLAEISPHMKHPTNGSTLASVAMEMTGRKDYHKTFPIIELFR
;
A
#
# COMPACT_ATOMS: atom_id res chain seq x y z
N MET A 1 6.04 57.22 -9.49
CA MET A 1 5.68 56.79 -8.12
C MET A 1 4.80 55.57 -8.26
N GLU A 2 5.21 54.53 -7.56
CA GLU A 2 4.99 53.11 -7.80
C GLU A 2 3.52 52.64 -7.74
N ASN A 3 3.14 51.82 -8.73
CA ASN A 3 2.05 50.86 -8.61
C ASN A 3 2.69 49.50 -8.32
N ILE A 4 2.54 49.04 -7.08
CA ILE A 4 2.92 47.70 -6.61
C ILE A 4 1.65 47.07 -6.01
N ASN A 5 1.54 45.75 -6.18
CA ASN A 5 0.58 44.78 -5.63
C ASN A 5 -0.38 44.26 -6.72
N GLY A 6 -0.23 43.04 -7.23
CA GLY A 6 0.47 41.89 -6.68
C GLY A 6 -0.41 40.66 -6.86
N CYS A 7 -0.13 39.92 -7.93
CA CYS A 7 -0.53 38.53 -8.10
C CYS A 7 0.06 37.70 -6.94
N LEU A 8 -0.72 36.81 -6.31
CA LEU A 8 -0.37 35.40 -6.00
C LEU A 8 -1.18 34.79 -4.85
N SER A 9 -1.47 33.50 -5.03
CA SER A 9 -1.76 32.48 -3.99
C SER A 9 -3.18 32.55 -3.37
N MET A 10 -3.90 31.45 -3.15
CA MET A 10 -3.46 30.17 -2.57
C MET A 10 -4.19 28.92 -3.07
N SER A 11 -3.53 27.79 -2.82
CA SER A 11 -3.83 26.37 -3.05
C SER A 11 -5.27 25.91 -2.82
N ARG A 12 -5.81 25.13 -3.77
CA ARG A 12 -6.86 24.14 -3.50
C ARG A 12 -6.27 22.92 -2.81
N SER A 13 -5.99 23.06 -1.52
CA SER A 13 -5.94 21.95 -0.58
C SER A 13 -7.38 21.48 -0.35
N THR A 14 -7.83 20.46 -1.08
CA THR A 14 -9.18 19.92 -0.90
C THR A 14 -9.23 19.09 0.39
N CYS A 15 -9.92 19.68 1.37
CA CYS A 15 -10.25 19.13 2.68
C CYS A 15 -10.86 17.72 2.60
N LYS A 16 -10.39 16.79 3.42
CA LYS A 16 -11.15 15.58 3.79
C LYS A 16 -12.29 15.98 4.73
N PRO A 17 -13.53 15.48 4.58
CA PRO A 17 -14.51 15.54 5.65
C PRO A 17 -14.15 14.49 6.73
N PRO A 18 -13.90 14.88 7.99
CA PRO A 18 -13.60 13.97 9.10
C PRO A 18 -14.89 13.52 9.79
N SER A 19 -15.77 12.86 9.04
CA SER A 19 -16.96 12.22 9.58
C SER A 19 -17.36 11.18 8.54
N GLY A 20 -17.67 9.94 8.92
CA GLY A 20 -18.03 8.81 8.02
C GLY A 20 -19.22 9.02 7.06
N ARG A 21 -19.57 10.26 6.70
CA ARG A 21 -20.45 10.66 5.60
C ARG A 21 -20.03 9.96 4.32
N GLY A 22 -20.82 8.96 3.93
CA GLY A 22 -20.68 8.25 2.66
C GLY A 22 -20.53 6.74 2.78
N TYR A 23 -20.35 6.21 4.00
CA TYR A 23 -20.30 4.78 4.26
C TYR A 23 -21.45 4.34 5.15
N ASP A 24 -21.90 3.09 4.97
CA ASP A 24 -22.56 2.37 6.05
C ASP A 24 -21.51 2.01 7.11
N VAL A 25 -21.95 1.79 8.36
CA VAL A 25 -21.01 1.64 9.48
C VAL A 25 -21.32 0.38 10.27
N ILE A 26 -20.30 -0.47 10.43
CA ILE A 26 -20.32 -1.57 11.39
C ILE A 26 -19.75 -1.08 12.72
N GLU A 27 -20.47 -1.34 13.80
CA GLU A 27 -20.12 -0.88 15.15
C GLU A 27 -19.62 -2.03 16.02
N ILE A 28 -18.44 -1.86 16.63
CA ILE A 28 -17.90 -2.75 17.65
C ILE A 28 -17.64 -1.91 18.90
N ASP A 29 -18.36 -2.20 19.98
CA ASP A 29 -18.33 -1.41 21.21
C ASP A 29 -17.66 -2.12 22.37
N ASN A 30 -16.83 -1.37 23.10
CA ASN A 30 -16.28 -1.73 24.39
C ASN A 30 -15.55 -3.09 24.41
N LEU A 31 -14.69 -3.31 23.42
CA LEU A 31 -13.74 -4.42 23.43
C LEU A 31 -12.74 -4.20 24.57
N ARG A 32 -12.89 -4.96 25.66
CA ARG A 32 -12.06 -4.85 26.87
C ARG A 32 -10.90 -5.83 26.79
N LEU A 33 -9.68 -5.30 26.71
CA LEU A 33 -8.46 -6.08 26.53
C LEU A 33 -7.43 -5.74 27.61
N ARG A 34 -6.44 -6.61 27.78
CA ARG A 34 -5.34 -6.38 28.73
C ARG A 34 -3.99 -6.34 28.03
N THR A 35 -3.32 -5.19 28.12
CA THR A 35 -2.00 -4.94 27.53
C THR A 35 -1.11 -4.16 28.49
N GLU A 36 0.20 -4.22 28.28
CA GLU A 36 1.11 -3.28 28.94
C GLU A 36 0.96 -1.90 28.29
N ILE A 37 0.63 -0.88 29.08
CA ILE A 37 0.47 0.48 28.57
C ILE A 37 0.87 1.56 29.59
N GLY A 38 1.75 2.47 29.17
CA GLY A 38 2.19 3.63 29.97
C GLY A 38 3.69 3.69 30.16
N PHE A 39 4.19 4.85 30.58
CA PHE A 39 5.63 5.11 30.76
C PHE A 39 6.06 5.17 32.23
N SER A 40 5.12 5.13 33.18
CA SER A 40 5.47 5.25 34.60
C SER A 40 6.13 3.97 35.10
N GLN A 41 7.15 4.07 35.96
CA GLN A 41 7.83 2.90 36.54
C GLN A 41 6.87 1.90 37.22
N HIS A 42 5.75 2.39 37.76
CA HIS A 42 4.72 1.56 38.38
C HIS A 42 3.84 0.77 37.39
N GLU A 43 3.83 1.17 36.11
CA GLU A 43 3.04 0.61 35.01
C GLU A 43 3.82 -0.43 34.20
N ILE A 44 5.15 -0.28 34.13
CA ILE A 44 6.04 -1.18 33.37
C ILE A 44 5.93 -2.61 33.90
N GLY A 45 5.74 -3.56 32.98
CA GLY A 45 5.62 -5.00 33.28
C GLY A 45 4.26 -5.42 33.85
N LYS A 46 3.26 -4.54 33.86
CA LYS A 46 1.89 -4.86 34.32
C LYS A 46 0.87 -4.65 33.22
N LYS A 47 0.10 -5.70 32.94
CA LYS A 47 -1.06 -5.62 32.04
C LYS A 47 -2.22 -4.87 32.69
N GLN A 48 -2.63 -3.79 32.05
CA GLN A 48 -3.75 -2.93 32.44
C GLN A 48 -4.92 -3.11 31.46
N GLU A 49 -6.13 -2.80 31.92
CA GLU A 49 -7.31 -2.80 31.05
C GLU A 49 -7.23 -1.61 30.07
N VAL A 50 -7.56 -1.89 28.82
CA VAL A 50 -7.88 -0.90 27.80
C VAL A 50 -9.25 -1.23 27.21
N VAL A 51 -10.02 -0.19 26.88
CA VAL A 51 -11.35 -0.34 26.29
C VAL A 51 -11.33 0.29 24.91
N ILE A 52 -11.62 -0.51 23.89
CA ILE A 52 -11.52 -0.12 22.50
C ILE A 52 -12.91 -0.22 21.87
N SER A 53 -13.40 0.88 21.30
CA SER A 53 -14.55 0.87 20.40
C SER A 53 -14.09 1.27 19.01
N MET A 54 -14.67 0.67 17.98
CA MET A 54 -14.37 1.00 16.60
C MET A 54 -15.64 1.07 15.75
N ARG A 55 -15.56 1.89 14.71
CA ARG A 55 -16.58 2.07 13.67
C ARG A 55 -15.91 1.83 12.33
N LEU A 56 -16.37 0.82 11.58
CA LEU A 56 -15.79 0.41 10.30
C LEU A 56 -16.71 0.88 9.17
N GLY A 57 -16.23 1.79 8.33
CA GLY A 57 -16.97 2.25 7.16
C GLY A 57 -16.90 1.24 6.03
N CYS A 58 -18.04 0.76 5.55
CA CYS A 58 -18.11 -0.17 4.41
C CYS A 58 -19.45 -0.03 3.67
N ASP A 59 -19.59 -0.68 2.52
CA ASP A 59 -20.87 -0.83 1.82
C ASP A 59 -21.52 -2.13 2.31
N VAL A 60 -22.56 -2.03 3.14
CA VAL A 60 -23.29 -3.23 3.62
C VAL A 60 -24.46 -3.58 2.72
N SER A 61 -24.73 -2.79 1.69
CA SER A 61 -25.89 -2.99 0.81
C SER A 61 -25.80 -4.27 -0.02
N LYS A 62 -24.58 -4.76 -0.30
CA LYS A 62 -24.35 -6.04 -1.00
C LYS A 62 -24.72 -7.22 -0.11
N ALA A 63 -24.09 -7.31 1.06
CA ALA A 63 -24.39 -8.33 2.07
C ALA A 63 -25.88 -8.32 2.44
N GLY A 64 -26.50 -7.14 2.58
CA GLY A 64 -27.93 -7.02 2.86
C GLY A 64 -28.84 -7.52 1.73
N ARG A 65 -28.35 -7.63 0.49
CA ARG A 65 -29.08 -8.20 -0.65
C ARG A 65 -28.80 -9.68 -0.87
N SER A 66 -27.56 -10.12 -0.67
CA SER A 66 -27.13 -11.51 -0.92
C SER A 66 -27.33 -12.44 0.26
N ASP A 67 -27.38 -11.91 1.49
CA ASP A 67 -27.30 -12.68 2.74
C ASP A 67 -26.04 -13.57 2.83
N ASP A 68 -24.96 -13.17 2.12
CA ASP A 68 -23.67 -13.86 2.13
C ASP A 68 -22.66 -13.12 3.03
N VAL A 69 -22.04 -13.86 3.96
CA VAL A 69 -21.01 -13.34 4.87
C VAL A 69 -19.78 -12.84 4.11
N SER A 70 -19.47 -13.43 2.95
CA SER A 70 -18.32 -13.06 2.12
C SER A 70 -18.47 -11.67 1.47
N ASP A 71 -19.70 -11.16 1.37
CA ASP A 71 -20.00 -9.82 0.87
C ASP A 71 -19.91 -8.72 1.96
N SER A 72 -19.60 -9.10 3.21
CA SER A 72 -19.46 -8.18 4.34
C SER A 72 -18.02 -8.12 4.85
N VAL A 73 -17.66 -7.02 5.51
CA VAL A 73 -16.44 -6.98 6.33
C VAL A 73 -16.63 -7.95 7.49
N ASN A 74 -15.79 -8.98 7.57
CA ASN A 74 -15.86 -9.96 8.65
C ASN A 74 -15.36 -9.35 9.97
N TYR A 75 -16.27 -8.71 10.70
CA TYR A 75 -16.00 -8.10 12.01
C TYR A 75 -15.48 -9.08 13.05
N ARG A 76 -15.73 -10.40 12.89
CA ARG A 76 -15.14 -11.43 13.76
C ARG A 76 -13.63 -11.51 13.55
N ASP A 77 -13.19 -11.50 12.30
CA ASP A 77 -11.76 -11.55 11.97
C ASP A 77 -11.08 -10.24 12.38
N VAL A 78 -11.73 -9.09 12.14
CA VAL A 78 -11.26 -7.77 12.63
C VAL A 78 -11.03 -7.80 14.14
N ALA A 79 -12.05 -8.21 14.90
CA ALA A 79 -11.94 -8.28 16.35
C ALA A 79 -10.84 -9.25 16.78
N LYS A 80 -10.75 -10.42 16.15
CA LYS A 80 -9.73 -11.43 16.46
C LYS A 80 -8.31 -10.91 16.26
N ASP A 81 -8.03 -10.27 15.13
CA ASP A 81 -6.69 -9.76 14.83
C ASP A 81 -6.32 -8.56 15.73
N VAL A 82 -7.29 -7.70 16.04
CA VAL A 82 -7.10 -6.62 17.02
C VAL A 82 -6.82 -7.18 18.42
N ILE A 83 -7.59 -8.18 18.89
CA ILE A 83 -7.36 -8.83 20.19
C ILE A 83 -5.94 -9.39 20.26
N ASN A 84 -5.58 -10.22 19.27
CA ASN A 84 -4.27 -10.89 19.24
C ASN A 84 -3.12 -9.88 19.25
N TYR A 85 -3.23 -8.81 18.46
CA TYR A 85 -2.22 -7.76 18.41
C TYR A 85 -2.10 -7.01 19.74
N VAL A 86 -3.22 -6.49 20.26
CA VAL A 86 -3.21 -5.65 21.47
C VAL A 86 -2.75 -6.44 22.69
N GLU A 87 -3.16 -7.71 22.85
CA GLU A 87 -2.77 -8.50 24.03
C GLU A 87 -1.31 -8.98 24.02
N SER A 88 -0.67 -8.99 22.84
CA SER A 88 0.74 -9.38 22.66
C SER A 88 1.72 -8.21 22.58
N ALA A 89 1.23 -7.01 22.28
CA ALA A 89 2.04 -5.79 22.19
C ALA A 89 2.20 -5.09 23.55
N SER A 90 3.12 -4.12 23.59
CA SER A 90 3.28 -3.17 24.70
C SER A 90 3.28 -1.75 24.13
N PHE A 91 2.59 -0.84 24.82
CA PHE A 91 2.39 0.53 24.36
C PHE A 91 2.92 1.54 25.37
N ILE A 92 3.44 2.66 24.89
CA ILE A 92 3.76 3.80 25.77
C ILE A 92 2.54 4.71 25.89
N LEU A 93 1.81 4.89 24.78
CA LEU A 93 0.77 5.90 24.58
C LEU A 93 -0.53 5.26 24.08
N VAL A 94 -1.68 5.81 24.47
CA VAL A 94 -3.01 5.37 23.97
C VAL A 94 -3.22 5.76 22.50
N GLU A 95 -2.53 6.80 22.04
CA GLU A 95 -2.47 7.28 20.66
C GLU A 95 -1.87 6.22 19.73
N LYS A 96 -0.78 5.58 20.17
CA LYS A 96 -0.12 4.51 19.43
C LYS A 96 -1.03 3.29 19.34
N LEU A 97 -1.64 2.89 20.47
CA LEU A 97 -2.64 1.82 20.52
C LEU A 97 -3.78 2.08 19.52
N ALA A 98 -4.41 3.27 19.58
CA ALA A 98 -5.52 3.61 18.68
C ALA A 98 -5.08 3.59 17.21
N THR A 99 -3.89 4.13 16.91
CA THR A 99 -3.34 4.18 15.55
C THR A 99 -3.05 2.79 15.00
N ASP A 100 -2.52 1.87 15.81
CA ASP A 100 -2.21 0.51 15.37
C ASP A 100 -3.47 -0.32 15.16
N VAL A 101 -4.50 -0.13 15.99
CA VAL A 101 -5.83 -0.73 15.75
C VAL A 101 -6.42 -0.21 14.44
N ALA A 102 -6.38 1.11 14.20
CA ALA A 102 -6.85 1.69 12.95
C ALA A 102 -6.08 1.14 11.73
N ARG A 103 -4.77 0.92 11.89
CA ARG A 103 -3.91 0.32 10.87
C ARG A 103 -4.33 -1.11 10.55
N ILE A 104 -4.60 -1.95 11.54
CA ILE A 104 -5.09 -3.33 11.31
C ILE A 104 -6.41 -3.29 10.51
N CYS A 105 -7.36 -2.46 10.91
CA CYS A 105 -8.65 -2.34 10.22
C CYS A 105 -8.47 -1.96 8.74
N ILE A 106 -7.61 -0.99 8.45
CA ILE A 106 -7.40 -0.48 7.09
C ILE A 106 -6.52 -1.42 6.26
N ALA A 107 -5.37 -1.83 6.80
CA ALA A 107 -4.33 -2.54 6.06
C ALA A 107 -4.60 -4.02 5.90
N VAL A 108 -5.08 -4.68 6.96
CA VAL A 108 -5.35 -6.12 6.97
C VAL A 108 -6.76 -6.38 6.46
N HIS A 109 -7.75 -5.68 7.01
CA HIS A 109 -9.16 -5.90 6.69
C HIS A 109 -9.71 -5.01 5.58
N LYS A 110 -8.86 -4.21 4.93
CA LYS A 110 -9.18 -3.46 3.70
C LYS A 110 -10.35 -2.48 3.89
N VAL A 111 -10.54 -1.99 5.12
CA VAL A 111 -11.61 -1.04 5.44
C VAL A 111 -11.22 0.35 4.91
N PRO A 112 -12.07 1.04 4.13
CA PRO A 112 -11.75 2.34 3.54
C PRO A 112 -11.76 3.51 4.55
N TRP A 113 -12.45 3.37 5.68
CA TRP A 113 -12.49 4.37 6.75
C TRP A 113 -12.72 3.71 8.10
N VAL A 114 -12.01 4.16 9.13
CA VAL A 114 -12.20 3.68 10.50
C VAL A 114 -12.21 4.84 11.48
N GLN A 115 -13.10 4.79 12.46
CA GLN A 115 -12.99 5.58 13.67
C GLN A 115 -12.65 4.64 14.83
N VAL A 116 -11.60 4.96 15.58
CA VAL A 116 -11.14 4.17 16.74
C VAL A 116 -11.16 5.05 17.97
N ARG A 117 -11.85 4.57 19.01
CA ARG A 117 -11.85 5.15 20.34
C ARG A 117 -11.12 4.21 21.28
N ALA A 118 -10.00 4.65 21.86
CA ALA A 118 -9.23 3.86 22.81
C ALA A 118 -9.20 4.58 24.16
N HIS A 119 -9.69 3.91 25.20
CA HIS A 119 -9.67 4.39 26.56
C HIS A 119 -8.73 3.55 27.43
N LYS A 120 -8.08 4.22 28.37
CA LYS A 120 -7.36 3.62 29.49
C LYS A 120 -8.10 4.01 30.77
N PRO A 121 -9.00 3.14 31.29
CA PRO A 121 -9.67 3.37 32.56
C PRO A 121 -8.65 3.58 33.69
N GLN A 122 -9.00 4.41 34.67
CA GLN A 122 -8.20 4.66 35.87
C GLN A 122 -6.77 5.22 35.65
N ALA A 123 -6.42 5.65 34.44
CA ALA A 123 -5.12 6.29 34.21
C ALA A 123 -5.01 7.65 34.91
N LEU A 124 -6.14 8.34 35.12
CA LEU A 124 -6.21 9.66 35.75
C LEU A 124 -7.03 9.57 37.04
N ARG A 125 -6.48 10.10 38.15
CA ARG A 125 -7.20 10.18 39.43
C ARG A 125 -8.47 11.01 39.26
N PHE A 126 -9.55 10.56 39.89
CA PHE A 126 -10.86 11.23 39.89
C PHE A 126 -11.55 11.32 38.52
N SER A 127 -11.07 10.58 37.50
CA SER A 127 -11.77 10.39 36.23
C SER A 127 -12.09 8.91 36.04
N ASP A 128 -13.23 8.59 35.43
CA ASP A 128 -13.59 7.22 35.06
C ASP A 128 -12.62 6.67 34.00
N SER A 129 -12.23 7.50 33.03
CA SER A 129 -11.28 7.13 31.99
C SER A 129 -10.63 8.34 31.32
N VAL A 130 -9.54 8.08 30.61
CA VAL A 130 -8.98 8.98 29.60
C VAL A 130 -8.82 8.19 28.32
N GLY A 131 -8.87 8.84 27.16
CA GLY A 131 -8.75 8.16 25.89
C GLY A 131 -8.61 9.11 24.73
N VAL A 132 -8.47 8.52 23.55
CA VAL A 132 -8.38 9.24 22.28
C VAL A 132 -9.43 8.72 21.32
N LEU A 133 -9.95 9.61 20.48
CA LEU A 133 -10.80 9.30 19.34
C LEU A 133 -10.05 9.72 18.09
N ILE A 134 -9.80 8.78 17.19
CA ILE A 134 -9.13 9.06 15.93
C ILE A 134 -9.99 8.58 14.77
N GLU A 135 -9.85 9.24 13.64
CA GLU A 135 -10.36 8.78 12.36
C GLU A 135 -9.20 8.57 11.41
N ARG A 136 -9.22 7.47 10.66
CA ARG A 136 -8.18 7.12 9.70
C ARG A 136 -8.79 6.60 8.41
N THR A 137 -7.99 6.72 7.38
CA THR A 137 -8.20 6.30 6.00
C THR A 137 -6.87 5.77 5.47
N PRO A 138 -6.84 5.06 4.33
CA PRO A 138 -5.59 4.57 3.75
C PRO A 138 -4.51 5.63 3.55
N GLU A 139 -4.86 6.89 3.30
CA GLU A 139 -3.84 7.94 3.10
C GLU A 139 -3.13 8.38 4.38
N ASP A 140 -3.62 7.99 5.56
CA ASP A 140 -2.97 8.32 6.83
C ASP A 140 -1.79 7.38 7.17
N PHE A 141 -1.53 6.37 6.33
CA PHE A 141 -0.50 5.33 6.52
C PHE A 141 0.51 5.28 5.38
N ASP A 142 1.14 6.41 5.07
CA ASP A 142 2.10 6.55 3.95
C ASP A 142 3.31 5.60 4.06
N ASP A 143 3.71 5.25 5.29
CA ASP A 143 4.79 4.28 5.59
C ASP A 143 4.49 2.85 5.10
N SER A 144 3.21 2.56 4.88
CA SER A 144 2.71 1.25 4.44
C SER A 144 2.21 1.26 3.00
N VAL A 145 2.32 2.41 2.32
CA VAL A 145 1.95 2.58 0.92
C VAL A 145 3.12 2.15 0.03
N VAL A 146 2.84 1.26 -0.91
CA VAL A 146 3.83 0.73 -1.84
C VAL A 146 3.35 0.99 -3.27
N HIS A 147 4.27 1.37 -4.15
CA HIS A 147 4.01 1.49 -5.57
C HIS A 147 4.66 0.32 -6.29
N LEU A 148 3.85 -0.39 -7.07
CA LEU A 148 4.27 -1.50 -7.89
C LEU A 148 4.25 -1.09 -9.36
N SER A 149 5.23 -1.55 -10.12
CA SER A 149 5.21 -1.53 -11.59
C SER A 149 4.83 -2.91 -12.12
N LEU A 150 3.94 -2.93 -13.10
CA LEU A 150 3.41 -4.11 -13.75
C LEU A 150 3.66 -4.01 -15.26
N GLY A 151 4.16 -5.08 -15.87
CA GLY A 151 4.44 -5.12 -17.29
C GLY A 151 4.15 -6.48 -17.92
N SER A 152 3.58 -6.50 -19.11
CA SER A 152 3.34 -7.74 -19.86
C SER A 152 3.39 -7.50 -21.37
N ASN A 153 3.93 -8.45 -22.13
CA ASN A 153 3.85 -8.47 -23.60
C ASN A 153 3.44 -9.82 -24.20
N ILE A 154 3.14 -10.82 -23.38
CA ILE A 154 2.48 -12.07 -23.79
C ILE A 154 1.06 -12.04 -23.21
N GLU A 155 0.04 -12.13 -24.07
CA GLU A 155 -1.38 -12.02 -23.69
C GLU A 155 -1.67 -10.89 -22.66
N PRO A 156 -1.17 -9.65 -22.90
CA PRO A 156 -1.00 -8.69 -21.82
C PRO A 156 -2.31 -8.23 -21.17
N ARG A 157 -3.41 -8.17 -21.93
CA ARG A 157 -4.73 -7.83 -21.38
C ARG A 157 -5.20 -8.84 -20.33
N ARG A 158 -5.06 -10.13 -20.63
CA ARG A 158 -5.44 -11.23 -19.74
C ARG A 158 -4.54 -11.23 -18.52
N ASN A 159 -3.22 -11.24 -18.73
CA ASN A 159 -2.28 -11.39 -17.62
C ASN A 159 -2.27 -10.20 -16.66
N LEU A 160 -2.45 -8.95 -17.14
CA LEU A 160 -2.60 -7.81 -16.24
C LEU A 160 -3.91 -7.85 -15.46
N ARG A 161 -5.03 -8.25 -16.10
CA ARG A 161 -6.32 -8.41 -15.42
C ARG A 161 -6.23 -9.46 -14.30
N ASP A 162 -5.66 -10.62 -14.61
CA ASP A 162 -5.52 -11.73 -13.66
C ASP A 162 -4.51 -11.37 -12.55
N ALA A 163 -3.42 -10.66 -12.87
CA ALA A 163 -2.47 -10.18 -11.87
C ALA A 163 -3.11 -9.20 -10.88
N LEU A 164 -3.95 -8.27 -11.35
CA LEU A 164 -4.69 -7.36 -10.48
C LEU A 164 -5.69 -8.09 -9.59
N ALA A 165 -6.36 -9.13 -10.10
CA ALA A 165 -7.27 -9.96 -9.29
C ALA A 165 -6.50 -10.68 -8.16
N LEU A 166 -5.41 -11.36 -8.49
CA LEU A 166 -4.56 -12.07 -7.53
C LEU A 166 -3.89 -11.12 -6.52
N LEU A 167 -3.52 -9.91 -6.95
CA LEU A 167 -2.97 -8.90 -6.06
C LEU A 167 -4.00 -8.45 -5.01
N LYS A 168 -5.26 -8.23 -5.43
CA LYS A 168 -6.36 -7.83 -4.53
C LYS A 168 -6.67 -8.86 -3.45
N GLU A 169 -6.35 -10.14 -3.66
CA GLU A 169 -6.50 -11.16 -2.61
C GLU A 169 -5.54 -10.90 -1.45
N ASN A 170 -4.33 -10.41 -1.74
CA ASN A 170 -3.23 -10.34 -0.78
C ASN A 170 -3.02 -8.95 -0.16
N VAL A 171 -3.42 -7.87 -0.83
CA VAL A 171 -3.19 -6.49 -0.38
C VAL A 171 -4.40 -5.58 -0.61
N LEU A 172 -4.42 -4.40 0.02
CA LEU A 172 -5.38 -3.35 -0.30
C LEU A 172 -4.88 -2.57 -1.53
N VAL A 173 -5.58 -2.67 -2.66
CA VAL A 173 -5.29 -1.86 -3.85
C VAL A 173 -5.97 -0.50 -3.71
N LEU A 174 -5.18 0.58 -3.66
CA LEU A 174 -5.67 1.95 -3.50
C LEU A 174 -5.99 2.60 -4.85
N THR A 175 -5.09 2.45 -5.82
CA THR A 175 -5.23 3.11 -7.12
C THR A 175 -4.46 2.31 -8.18
N VAL A 176 -4.97 2.33 -9.40
CA VAL A 176 -4.39 1.66 -10.56
C VAL A 176 -4.24 2.70 -11.67
N SER A 177 -3.07 2.77 -12.31
CA SER A 177 -2.83 3.70 -13.41
C SER A 177 -3.58 3.27 -14.67
N SER A 178 -3.57 4.12 -15.68
CA SER A 178 -3.89 3.72 -17.04
C SER A 178 -2.91 2.63 -17.52
N PRO A 179 -3.38 1.66 -18.31
CA PRO A 179 -2.55 0.68 -19.02
C PRO A 179 -1.94 1.27 -20.30
N PHE A 180 -0.64 1.51 -20.29
CA PHE A 180 0.08 2.17 -21.39
C PHE A 180 0.73 1.16 -22.32
N LEU A 181 0.48 1.28 -23.63
CA LEU A 181 1.19 0.53 -24.66
C LEU A 181 2.56 1.17 -24.92
N THR A 182 3.63 0.41 -24.75
CA THR A 182 5.00 0.91 -24.85
C THR A 182 5.88 -0.06 -25.62
N SER A 183 6.73 0.46 -26.49
CA SER A 183 7.71 -0.37 -27.20
C SER A 183 8.83 -0.87 -26.29
N PRO A 184 9.35 -2.08 -26.53
CA PRO A 184 10.45 -2.64 -25.76
C PRO A 184 11.73 -1.82 -25.92
N GLN A 185 12.47 -1.59 -24.82
CA GLN A 185 13.64 -0.69 -24.82
C GLN A 185 15.00 -1.41 -24.89
N LEU A 186 15.11 -2.61 -24.30
CA LEU A 186 16.39 -3.33 -24.18
C LEU A 186 16.61 -4.41 -25.25
N GLN A 187 15.55 -5.11 -25.63
CA GLN A 187 15.53 -6.05 -26.76
C GLN A 187 14.34 -5.67 -27.63
N THR A 188 14.58 -5.15 -28.83
CA THR A 188 13.52 -4.56 -29.64
C THR A 188 12.76 -5.56 -30.51
N ASP A 189 13.36 -6.72 -30.80
CA ASP A 189 12.72 -7.80 -31.56
C ASP A 189 11.80 -8.65 -30.66
N GLN A 190 10.69 -8.04 -30.25
CA GLN A 190 9.61 -8.67 -29.48
C GLN A 190 8.32 -7.82 -29.52
N PRO A 191 7.17 -8.38 -29.12
CA PRO A 191 5.93 -7.60 -29.02
C PRO A 191 6.03 -6.43 -28.03
N ASP A 192 5.23 -5.40 -28.29
CA ASP A 192 5.05 -4.26 -27.38
C ASP A 192 4.51 -4.70 -26.01
N PHE A 193 4.92 -3.96 -24.99
CA PHE A 193 4.46 -4.13 -23.62
C PHE A 193 3.21 -3.30 -23.34
N ILE A 194 2.33 -3.81 -22.49
CA ILE A 194 1.41 -2.99 -21.69
C ILE A 194 2.04 -2.83 -20.31
N ASN A 195 2.33 -1.60 -19.93
CA ASN A 195 2.89 -1.22 -18.63
C ASN A 195 1.89 -0.40 -17.83
N MET A 196 1.84 -0.61 -16.52
CA MET A 196 0.99 0.14 -15.59
C MET A 196 1.60 0.15 -14.19
N ALA A 197 1.09 1.02 -13.33
CA ALA A 197 1.45 1.08 -11.93
C ALA A 197 0.24 0.84 -11.03
N VAL A 198 0.50 0.28 -9.85
CA VAL A 198 -0.51 0.06 -8.81
C VAL A 198 0.02 0.62 -7.50
N ARG A 199 -0.80 1.45 -6.86
CA ARG A 199 -0.56 1.92 -5.50
C ARG A 199 -1.34 1.02 -4.55
N ILE A 200 -0.64 0.39 -3.62
CA ILE A 200 -1.21 -0.55 -2.65
C ILE A 200 -0.89 -0.11 -1.22
N LEU A 201 -1.58 -0.71 -0.27
CA LEU A 201 -1.28 -0.63 1.15
C LEU A 201 -1.11 -2.04 1.71
N THR A 202 -0.05 -2.25 2.50
CA THR A 202 0.35 -3.57 3.02
C THR A 202 1.16 -3.48 4.31
N GLU A 203 0.93 -4.42 5.24
CA GLU A 203 1.75 -4.61 6.45
C GLU A 203 2.92 -5.58 6.24
N MET A 204 2.99 -6.26 5.09
CA MET A 204 4.09 -7.16 4.77
C MET A 204 5.42 -6.39 4.67
N ALA A 205 6.51 -6.98 5.14
CA ALA A 205 7.85 -6.48 4.85
C ALA A 205 8.19 -6.62 3.35
N PRO A 206 9.13 -5.84 2.79
CA PRO A 206 9.47 -5.87 1.35
C PRO A 206 9.80 -7.28 0.80
N ALA A 207 10.51 -8.10 1.57
CA ALA A 207 10.83 -9.48 1.18
C ALA A 207 9.59 -10.40 1.14
N GLN A 208 8.63 -10.20 2.05
CA GLN A 208 7.37 -10.94 2.07
C GLN A 208 6.50 -10.53 0.89
N LEU A 209 6.35 -9.21 0.64
CA LEU A 209 5.63 -8.71 -0.51
C LEU A 209 6.25 -9.24 -1.81
N LYS A 210 7.58 -9.19 -1.97
CA LYS A 210 8.22 -9.74 -3.17
C LYS A 210 7.97 -11.24 -3.34
N THR A 211 7.87 -12.00 -2.24
CA THR A 211 7.50 -13.42 -2.30
C THR A 211 6.09 -13.61 -2.86
N VAL A 212 5.12 -12.78 -2.45
CA VAL A 212 3.76 -12.77 -3.01
C VAL A 212 3.79 -12.43 -4.50
N LEU A 213 4.51 -11.37 -4.90
CA LEU A 213 4.63 -10.99 -6.31
C LEU A 213 5.23 -12.11 -7.17
N CYS A 214 6.29 -12.77 -6.71
CA CYS A 214 6.86 -13.94 -7.37
C CYS A 214 5.86 -15.11 -7.46
N GLY A 215 5.00 -15.28 -6.45
CA GLY A 215 3.90 -16.25 -6.47
C GLY A 215 2.90 -15.96 -7.57
N ILE A 216 2.45 -14.70 -7.71
CA ILE A 216 1.53 -14.26 -8.76
C ILE A 216 2.15 -14.47 -10.15
N GLU A 217 3.41 -14.06 -10.33
CA GLU A 217 4.15 -14.27 -11.59
C GLU A 217 4.17 -15.75 -12.00
N LYS A 218 4.41 -16.63 -11.03
CA LYS A 218 4.43 -18.08 -11.25
C LYS A 218 3.05 -18.62 -11.63
N SER A 219 2.00 -18.16 -10.95
CA SER A 219 0.61 -18.54 -11.27
C SER A 219 0.20 -18.11 -12.67
N LEU A 220 0.77 -17.02 -13.18
CA LEU A 220 0.59 -16.52 -14.54
C LEU A 220 1.68 -17.00 -15.51
N VAL A 221 2.33 -18.12 -15.19
CA VAL A 221 3.24 -18.84 -16.09
C VAL A 221 4.44 -18.00 -16.54
N ARG A 222 4.97 -17.12 -15.66
CA ARG A 222 6.22 -16.39 -15.96
C ARG A 222 7.37 -17.38 -16.10
N VAL A 223 7.98 -17.42 -17.28
CA VAL A 223 9.21 -18.18 -17.55
C VAL A 223 10.40 -17.25 -17.44
N ARG A 224 11.40 -17.62 -16.63
CA ARG A 224 12.67 -16.88 -16.52
C ARG A 224 13.73 -17.61 -17.35
N ASP A 225 13.98 -17.12 -18.56
CA ASP A 225 15.07 -17.63 -19.40
C ASP A 225 16.43 -17.13 -18.87
N PRO A 226 17.33 -18.03 -18.41
CA PRO A 226 18.65 -17.62 -17.93
C PRO A 226 19.52 -16.98 -19.02
N ASN A 227 19.26 -17.30 -20.30
CA ASN A 227 20.00 -16.78 -21.44
C ASN A 227 19.39 -15.51 -22.01
N ASN A 228 18.14 -15.19 -21.65
CA ASN A 228 17.46 -13.99 -22.11
C ASN A 228 16.61 -13.31 -21.01
N LYS A 229 17.26 -12.44 -20.22
CA LYS A 229 16.60 -11.66 -19.16
C LYS A 229 15.60 -10.61 -19.69
N ASN A 230 15.76 -10.19 -20.95
CA ASN A 230 15.01 -9.09 -21.54
C ASN A 230 13.93 -9.56 -22.53
N GLY A 231 13.70 -10.86 -22.62
CA GLY A 231 12.73 -11.45 -23.55
C GLY A 231 11.27 -11.24 -23.16
N PRO A 232 10.34 -11.74 -24.00
CA PRO A 232 8.92 -11.68 -23.75
C PRO A 232 8.52 -12.35 -22.43
N ARG A 233 7.51 -11.81 -21.76
CA ARG A 233 7.03 -12.28 -20.45
C ARG A 233 5.51 -12.14 -20.32
N THR A 234 4.90 -13.11 -19.66
CA THR A 234 3.46 -13.12 -19.34
C THR A 234 3.11 -12.04 -18.34
N ILE A 235 3.94 -11.82 -17.33
CA ILE A 235 3.80 -10.73 -16.37
C ILE A 235 5.14 -10.45 -15.68
N ASP A 236 5.35 -9.20 -15.29
CA ASP A 236 6.43 -8.74 -14.42
C ASP A 236 5.85 -7.85 -13.33
N LEU A 237 6.19 -8.11 -12.07
CA LEU A 237 5.71 -7.36 -10.92
C LEU A 237 6.91 -6.93 -10.07
N ASP A 238 7.17 -5.63 -10.01
CA ASP A 238 8.28 -5.07 -9.24
C ASP A 238 7.86 -4.01 -8.25
N ILE A 239 8.55 -3.97 -7.10
CA ILE A 239 8.38 -2.95 -6.06
C ILE A 239 9.18 -1.73 -6.49
N SER A 240 8.48 -0.63 -6.80
CA SER A 240 9.08 0.62 -7.27
C SER A 240 9.36 1.59 -6.13
N LEU A 241 8.39 1.84 -5.25
CA LEU A 241 8.52 2.77 -4.11
C LEU A 241 7.90 2.17 -2.84
N TRP A 242 8.40 2.59 -1.68
CA TRP A 242 7.91 2.20 -0.36
C TRP A 242 7.78 3.45 0.51
N GLY A 243 6.64 4.13 0.41
CA GLY A 243 6.46 5.47 0.99
C GLY A 243 7.64 6.38 0.65
N SER A 244 8.23 6.96 1.68
CA SER A 244 9.42 7.82 1.59
C SER A 244 10.75 7.09 1.89
N GLU A 245 10.75 5.76 1.97
CA GLU A 245 11.89 4.97 2.43
C GLU A 245 12.93 4.71 1.32
N VAL A 246 14.18 4.59 1.76
CA VAL A 246 15.30 4.05 0.95
C VAL A 246 15.79 2.79 1.65
N LEU A 247 15.53 1.63 1.05
CA LEU A 247 15.81 0.33 1.68
C LEU A 247 16.40 -0.69 0.71
N GLU A 248 17.10 -1.68 1.27
CA GLU A 248 17.55 -2.87 0.57
C GLU A 248 16.84 -4.09 1.15
N TYR A 249 16.45 -5.03 0.30
CA TYR A 249 15.88 -6.30 0.74
C TYR A 249 16.38 -7.45 -0.13
N SER A 250 16.32 -8.66 0.40
CA SER A 250 16.70 -9.88 -0.32
C SER A 250 15.60 -10.93 -0.13
N VAL A 251 15.32 -11.71 -1.17
CA VAL A 251 14.42 -12.85 -1.07
C VAL A 251 15.27 -14.10 -0.86
N VAL A 252 14.92 -14.92 0.12
CA VAL A 252 15.57 -16.21 0.35
C VAL A 252 14.88 -17.24 -0.55
N ASP A 253 15.55 -17.65 -1.63
CA ASP A 253 15.09 -18.79 -2.42
C ASP A 253 15.30 -20.07 -1.61
N LYS A 254 14.23 -20.62 -1.01
CA LYS A 254 14.24 -21.91 -0.29
C LYS A 254 14.63 -23.13 -1.16
N LYS A 255 15.02 -22.93 -2.42
CA LYS A 255 15.53 -23.98 -3.33
C LYS A 255 17.04 -24.23 -3.22
N ALA A 256 17.79 -23.45 -2.44
CA ALA A 256 19.17 -23.79 -2.11
C ALA A 256 19.20 -24.86 -1.00
N GLY A 257 18.98 -26.11 -1.41
CA GLY A 257 19.26 -27.28 -0.58
C GLY A 257 20.72 -27.27 -0.11
N SER A 258 20.92 -27.80 1.10
CA SER A 258 22.20 -28.03 1.77
C SER A 258 23.34 -28.42 0.83
N ASN A 259 24.49 -27.76 1.03
CA ASN A 259 25.81 -28.00 0.45
C ASN A 259 26.08 -27.43 -0.95
N HIS A 260 26.14 -26.09 -1.04
CA HIS A 260 27.19 -25.42 -1.81
C HIS A 260 27.46 -24.03 -1.24
N SER A 261 28.50 -23.95 -0.40
CA SER A 261 29.23 -22.70 -0.22
C SER A 261 29.88 -22.35 -1.55
N LEU A 262 29.77 -21.08 -1.95
CA LEU A 262 30.26 -20.44 -3.17
C LEU A 262 29.35 -20.60 -4.40
N LEU A 263 28.43 -19.63 -4.58
CA LEU A 263 28.17 -18.89 -5.83
C LEU A 263 27.26 -17.69 -5.51
N ASN A 264 27.70 -16.49 -5.88
CA ASN A 264 27.05 -15.19 -5.69
C ASN A 264 25.53 -15.21 -5.98
N GLY A 265 24.67 -14.96 -4.99
CA GLY A 265 23.21 -15.06 -5.21
C GLY A 265 22.28 -14.32 -4.25
N HIS A 266 22.76 -13.53 -3.29
CA HIS A 266 21.89 -12.54 -2.64
C HIS A 266 21.70 -11.37 -3.61
N ASN A 267 20.75 -11.47 -4.55
CA ASN A 267 20.35 -10.33 -5.38
C ASN A 267 19.60 -9.34 -4.49
N LYS A 268 20.38 -8.51 -3.79
CA LYS A 268 19.87 -7.37 -3.05
C LYS A 268 19.08 -6.48 -4.01
N LYS A 269 17.79 -6.38 -3.76
CA LYS A 269 16.89 -5.44 -4.42
C LYS A 269 16.90 -4.13 -3.64
N LYS A 270 16.76 -3.02 -4.36
CA LYS A 270 16.74 -1.68 -3.80
C LYS A 270 15.37 -1.07 -4.02
N VAL A 271 14.93 -0.28 -3.04
CA VAL A 271 13.81 0.64 -3.16
C VAL A 271 14.34 2.02 -2.78
N PRO A 272 14.10 3.09 -3.56
CA PRO A 272 13.39 3.10 -4.85
C PRO A 272 14.03 2.24 -5.93
N ASP A 273 13.22 1.72 -6.86
CA ASP A 273 13.71 1.03 -8.04
C ASP A 273 14.49 2.04 -8.93
N PRO A 274 15.77 1.76 -9.24
CA PRO A 274 16.56 2.61 -10.14
C PRO A 274 15.89 2.88 -11.50
N ASP A 275 15.03 1.98 -11.96
CA ASP A 275 14.40 2.09 -13.27
C ASP A 275 13.38 3.24 -13.35
N ILE A 276 12.91 3.76 -12.21
CA ILE A 276 12.08 4.98 -12.15
C ILE A 276 12.79 6.17 -12.79
N LEU A 277 14.10 6.29 -12.62
CA LEU A 277 14.89 7.40 -13.18
C LEU A 277 15.50 7.08 -14.55
N ARG A 278 15.24 5.89 -15.10
CA ARG A 278 15.85 5.42 -16.36
C ARG A 278 14.84 5.22 -17.46
N PHE A 279 13.64 4.77 -17.12
CA PHE A 279 12.67 4.32 -18.09
C PHE A 279 11.33 5.06 -17.99
N THR A 280 10.94 5.71 -19.09
CA THR A 280 9.67 6.47 -19.19
C THR A 280 8.44 5.58 -18.98
N HIS A 281 8.49 4.32 -19.43
CA HIS A 281 7.40 3.35 -19.24
C HIS A 281 7.22 2.91 -17.77
N VAL A 282 8.16 3.24 -16.87
CA VAL A 282 8.05 3.03 -15.42
C VAL A 282 7.55 4.29 -14.73
N VAL A 283 8.18 5.44 -14.96
CA VAL A 283 7.82 6.68 -14.25
C VAL A 283 6.47 7.27 -14.68
N VAL A 284 6.07 7.16 -15.95
CA VAL A 284 4.81 7.75 -16.43
C VAL A 284 3.59 7.14 -15.72
N PRO A 285 3.44 5.81 -15.63
CA PRO A 285 2.37 5.20 -14.83
C PRO A 285 2.41 5.58 -13.35
N LEU A 286 3.60 5.61 -12.73
CA LEU A 286 3.76 5.97 -11.32
C LEU A 286 3.37 7.44 -11.06
N ALA A 287 3.76 8.34 -11.95
CA ALA A 287 3.43 9.76 -11.88
C ALA A 287 1.93 10.03 -12.10
N GLU A 288 1.23 9.20 -12.89
CA GLU A 288 -0.22 9.33 -13.05
C GLU A 288 -0.97 9.11 -11.73
N ILE A 289 -0.59 8.09 -10.96
CA ILE A 289 -1.28 7.74 -9.71
C ILE A 289 -0.74 8.48 -8.48
N SER A 290 0.43 9.10 -8.57
CA SER A 290 1.08 9.77 -7.44
C SER A 290 1.99 10.93 -7.90
N PRO A 291 1.43 11.95 -8.57
CA PRO A 291 2.23 13.02 -9.21
C PRO A 291 3.08 13.83 -8.23
N HIS A 292 2.59 13.99 -6.98
CA HIS A 292 3.24 14.79 -5.94
C HIS A 292 4.19 14.00 -5.04
N MET A 293 4.24 12.68 -5.19
CA MET A 293 5.19 11.84 -4.45
C MET A 293 6.61 12.29 -4.78
N LYS A 294 7.40 12.58 -3.75
CA LYS A 294 8.82 12.90 -3.93
C LYS A 294 9.60 11.60 -4.01
N HIS A 295 10.45 11.48 -5.01
CA HIS A 295 11.36 10.35 -5.10
C HIS A 295 12.37 10.41 -3.94
N PRO A 296 12.45 9.38 -3.08
CA PRO A 296 13.22 9.43 -1.83
C PRO A 296 14.70 9.82 -1.98
N THR A 297 15.35 9.50 -3.10
CA THR A 297 16.78 9.75 -3.28
C THR A 297 17.15 11.13 -3.84
N ASN A 298 16.27 11.78 -4.61
CA ASN A 298 16.59 13.05 -5.28
C ASN A 298 15.62 14.19 -4.95
N GLY A 299 14.53 13.91 -4.22
CA GLY A 299 13.54 14.90 -3.78
C GLY A 299 12.61 15.44 -4.86
N SER A 300 12.85 15.12 -6.14
CA SER A 300 12.00 15.51 -7.26
C SER A 300 10.66 14.79 -7.19
N THR A 301 9.59 15.47 -7.59
CA THR A 301 8.27 14.83 -7.72
C THR A 301 8.26 13.84 -8.88
N LEU A 302 7.47 12.77 -8.79
CA LEU A 302 7.31 11.83 -9.91
C LEU A 302 6.80 12.54 -11.17
N ALA A 303 5.92 13.53 -11.03
CA ALA A 303 5.49 14.35 -12.15
C ALA A 303 6.65 15.12 -12.80
N SER A 304 7.53 15.75 -12.02
CA SER A 304 8.70 16.45 -12.58
C SER A 304 9.66 15.49 -13.28
N VAL A 305 9.92 14.31 -12.71
CA VAL A 305 10.77 13.29 -13.32
C VAL A 305 10.16 12.82 -14.65
N ALA A 306 8.86 12.53 -14.68
CA ALA A 306 8.17 12.12 -15.90
C ALA A 306 8.20 13.22 -16.97
N MET A 307 7.98 14.48 -16.60
CA MET A 307 8.06 15.61 -17.55
C MET A 307 9.46 15.76 -18.15
N GLU A 308 10.50 15.65 -17.32
CA GLU A 308 11.90 15.75 -17.75
C GLU A 308 12.27 14.61 -18.69
N MET A 309 11.97 13.36 -18.31
CA MET A 309 12.34 12.18 -19.11
C MET A 309 11.56 12.06 -20.42
N THR A 310 10.33 12.56 -20.48
CA THR A 310 9.51 12.54 -21.70
C THR A 310 9.71 13.79 -22.56
N GLY A 311 10.28 14.86 -22.01
CA GLY A 311 10.34 16.17 -22.65
C GLY A 311 8.97 16.83 -22.84
N ARG A 312 7.94 16.38 -22.11
CA ARG A 312 6.54 16.80 -22.29
C ARG A 312 5.91 17.23 -20.96
N LYS A 313 5.19 18.36 -20.98
CA LYS A 313 4.37 18.76 -19.82
C LYS A 313 3.18 17.82 -19.61
N ASP A 314 2.60 17.33 -20.70
CA ASP A 314 1.49 16.38 -20.74
C ASP A 314 1.97 14.93 -20.83
N TYR A 315 2.87 14.53 -19.91
CA TYR A 315 3.51 13.21 -19.89
C TYR A 315 2.52 12.03 -19.89
N HIS A 316 1.27 12.22 -19.46
CA HIS A 316 0.21 11.20 -19.54
C HIS A 316 -0.19 10.82 -20.98
N LYS A 317 0.10 11.66 -21.98
CA LYS A 317 -0.11 11.37 -23.42
C LYS A 317 1.13 10.81 -24.10
N THR A 318 2.16 10.44 -23.34
CA THR A 318 3.39 9.88 -23.91
C THR A 318 3.12 8.57 -24.64
N PHE A 319 2.18 7.77 -24.12
CA PHE A 319 1.88 6.44 -24.63
C PHE A 319 0.37 6.27 -24.90
N PRO A 320 -0.02 5.46 -25.90
CA PRO A 320 -1.41 5.07 -26.09
C PRO A 320 -1.94 4.29 -24.87
N ILE A 321 -3.19 4.56 -24.49
CA ILE A 321 -3.88 3.82 -23.43
C ILE A 321 -4.71 2.69 -24.05
N ILE A 322 -4.67 1.49 -23.47
CA ILE A 322 -5.34 0.29 -23.99
C ILE A 322 -6.39 -0.21 -23.01
N GLU A 323 -7.61 -0.51 -23.46
CA GLU A 323 -8.60 -1.10 -22.54
C GLU A 323 -8.23 -2.53 -22.09
N LEU A 324 -8.26 -2.75 -20.77
CA LEU A 324 -8.03 -4.06 -20.15
C LEU A 324 -9.34 -4.84 -19.92
N PHE A 325 -10.47 -4.17 -19.74
CA PHE A 325 -11.77 -4.76 -19.39
C PHE A 325 -12.76 -4.61 -20.54
N ARG A 326 -12.55 -5.38 -21.60
CA ARG A 326 -13.58 -5.72 -22.59
C ARG A 326 -13.80 -7.23 -22.59
#